data_AF-A0A2D4YCQ7-F1
#
_entry.id   AF-A0A2D4YCQ7-F1
#
_cell.length_a   1.000
_cell.length_b   1.000
_cell.length_c   1.000
_cell.angle_alpha   90.00
_cell.angle_beta   90.00
_cell.angle_gamma   90.00
#
_symmetry.space_group_name_H-M   'P 1'
#
loop_
_entity.id
_entity.type
_entity.pdbx_description
1 polymer ?
#
loop_
_entity_poly.entity_id
_entity_poly.type
_entity_poly.pdbx_seq_one_letter_code
_entity_poly.pdbx_strand_id
1 'polypeptide(L)'
;MKPFQTLKVQFLIFAFFSLTQLVVGQKFQDTIPFRNDLGLVIIPVSFNGVEKQFALDTGAEYSVAYDWANNELKKTNKTLNVVSSSGLRSKMRFYKSGTINIGSRKITGHRILNTARNDIFSCHNIDGILGVDIIKELNWKIDFKQKLLVMYPSDYMPDDLDSMHELDFNFTDNHPYVYMQRKGNRFEFLLDTGAGKSSNISQKDYNLTNIDDFPQAEIYTGNYDVNGLFATTKPKVFQFPESSSKNVKISPVIYYNNQKSSKIGNNLWEGLSLFLSLKKNQLYVSSSQIKEVNDNYPCYVSFHKGAMRIMSIVKGSAIWNLGVRQGDEILRYNEQQFTDFCTLDQYQRQLTKSGEPFTIELKSGVKVTLSKSESLKNKQ
;
A
#
# COMPACT_ATOMS: atom_id res chain seq x y z
N MET A 1 38.06 50.02 77.94
CA MET A 1 38.46 49.06 76.89
C MET A 1 37.25 48.26 76.42
N LYS A 2 36.75 48.56 75.21
CA LYS A 2 35.92 47.68 74.37
C LYS A 2 36.35 47.93 72.92
N PRO A 3 36.56 46.90 72.08
CA PRO A 3 37.19 47.09 70.78
C PRO A 3 36.17 47.43 69.69
N PHE A 4 36.64 48.21 68.71
CA PHE A 4 35.99 48.51 67.44
C PHE A 4 35.86 47.22 66.60
N GLN A 5 34.65 46.92 66.11
CA GLN A 5 34.44 45.93 65.05
C GLN A 5 34.43 46.64 63.69
N THR A 6 35.35 46.24 62.82
CA THR A 6 35.47 46.67 61.44
C THR A 6 34.55 45.84 60.54
N LEU A 7 33.64 46.51 59.83
CA LEU A 7 32.73 45.89 58.86
C LEU A 7 33.48 45.67 57.53
N LYS A 8 33.76 44.42 57.17
CA LYS A 8 34.28 44.04 55.85
C LYS A 8 33.13 44.00 54.84
N VAL A 9 33.16 44.87 53.83
CA VAL A 9 32.27 44.81 52.67
C VAL A 9 32.94 43.91 51.62
N GLN A 10 32.35 42.74 51.33
CA GLN A 10 32.74 41.89 50.21
C GLN A 10 31.96 42.30 48.96
N PHE A 11 32.67 42.71 47.91
CA PHE A 11 32.11 42.89 46.57
C PHE A 11 31.94 41.52 45.90
N LEU A 12 30.69 41.13 45.64
CA LEU A 12 30.33 39.96 44.83
C LEU A 12 30.25 40.39 43.36
N ILE A 13 31.23 39.95 42.56
CA ILE A 13 31.24 40.14 41.11
C ILE A 13 30.32 39.07 40.50
N PHE A 14 29.14 39.49 40.00
CA PHE A 14 28.27 38.63 39.20
C PHE A 14 28.80 38.59 37.76
N ALA A 15 29.48 37.50 37.39
CA ALA A 15 29.81 37.21 36.00
C ALA A 15 28.55 36.72 35.27
N PHE A 16 28.03 37.54 34.35
CA PHE A 16 26.98 37.14 33.42
C PHE A 16 27.55 36.19 32.36
N PHE A 17 27.38 34.88 32.58
CA PHE A 17 27.58 33.90 31.51
C PHE A 17 26.37 33.93 30.59
N SER A 18 26.52 34.49 29.39
CA SER A 18 25.54 34.36 28.32
C SER A 18 25.55 32.91 27.82
N LEU A 19 24.60 32.11 28.29
CA LEU A 19 24.33 30.78 27.75
C LEU A 19 23.71 30.95 26.36
N THR A 20 24.51 30.84 25.32
CA THR A 20 23.99 30.66 23.96
C THR A 20 23.41 29.26 23.88
N GLN A 21 22.09 29.13 24.06
CA GLN A 21 21.40 27.89 23.71
C GLN A 21 21.56 27.69 22.20
N LEU A 22 22.35 26.69 21.82
CA LEU A 22 22.29 26.12 20.48
C LEU A 22 20.84 25.65 20.29
N VAL A 23 20.08 26.38 19.47
CA VAL A 23 18.82 25.87 18.92
C VAL A 23 19.21 24.72 18.00
N VAL A 24 19.33 23.52 18.56
CA VAL A 24 19.26 22.30 17.77
C VAL A 24 17.85 22.31 17.19
N GLY A 25 17.73 22.74 15.94
CA GLY A 25 16.43 22.77 15.26
C GLY A 25 15.80 21.39 15.42
N GLN A 26 14.64 21.34 16.09
CA GLN A 26 13.89 20.10 16.24
C GLN A 26 13.68 19.54 14.84
N LYS A 27 14.36 18.44 14.52
CA LYS A 27 14.16 17.77 13.24
C LYS A 27 12.69 17.38 13.20
N PHE A 28 11.99 17.95 12.23
CA PHE A 28 10.56 17.76 12.06
C PHE A 28 10.21 16.26 12.06
N GLN A 29 9.22 15.88 12.84
CA GLN A 29 8.66 14.53 12.85
C GLN A 29 7.16 14.67 12.97
N ASP A 30 6.45 14.27 11.93
CA ASP A 30 4.99 14.23 11.97
C ASP A 30 4.51 12.81 11.94
N THR A 31 3.46 12.55 12.73
CA THR A 31 2.75 11.29 12.74
C THR A 31 1.35 11.54 12.19
N ILE A 32 1.03 10.90 11.06
CA ILE A 32 -0.25 11.01 10.37
C ILE A 32 -1.00 9.67 10.51
N PRO A 33 -2.21 9.64 11.09
CA PRO A 33 -3.04 8.44 11.01
C PRO A 33 -3.49 8.22 9.56
N PHE A 34 -3.52 6.97 9.11
CA PHE A 34 -3.94 6.63 7.76
C PHE A 34 -5.15 5.69 7.74
N ARG A 35 -5.96 5.80 6.68
CA ARG A 35 -6.99 4.79 6.37
C ARG A 35 -6.35 3.65 5.59
N ASN A 36 -6.78 2.43 5.86
CA ASN A 36 -6.33 1.23 5.15
C ASN A 36 -7.44 0.64 4.27
N ASP A 37 -8.12 1.49 3.51
CA ASP A 37 -9.17 1.08 2.57
C ASP A 37 -8.52 0.47 1.34
N LEU A 38 -9.13 -0.57 0.76
CA LEU A 38 -8.54 -1.38 -0.33
C LEU A 38 -7.17 -2.03 -0.01
N GLY A 39 -6.69 -1.94 1.23
CA GLY A 39 -5.34 -2.34 1.63
C GLY A 39 -4.26 -1.29 1.30
N LEU A 40 -4.66 -0.06 0.97
CA LEU A 40 -3.78 1.06 0.63
C LEU A 40 -3.51 1.95 1.84
N VAL A 41 -2.32 2.53 1.94
CA VAL A 41 -2.01 3.58 2.92
C VAL A 41 -2.56 4.91 2.41
N ILE A 42 -3.70 5.36 2.94
CA ILE A 42 -4.38 6.59 2.48
C ILE A 42 -4.24 7.69 3.53
N ILE A 43 -3.65 8.82 3.13
CA ILE A 43 -3.35 9.96 4.00
C ILE A 43 -3.98 11.27 3.51
N PRO A 44 -4.25 12.22 4.41
CA PRO A 44 -4.61 13.59 4.02
C PRO A 44 -3.41 14.34 3.43
N VAL A 45 -3.64 15.02 2.31
CA VAL A 45 -2.70 15.92 1.64
C VAL A 45 -3.47 17.16 1.22
N SER A 46 -2.98 18.34 1.60
CA SER A 46 -3.64 19.60 1.24
C SER A 46 -2.99 20.25 0.02
N PHE A 47 -3.80 20.73 -0.91
CA PHE A 47 -3.38 21.50 -2.07
C PHE A 47 -4.00 22.91 -1.97
N ASN A 48 -3.17 23.93 -1.82
CA ASN A 48 -3.59 25.33 -1.60
C ASN A 48 -4.60 25.49 -0.45
N GLY A 49 -4.44 24.71 0.63
CA GLY A 49 -5.33 24.75 1.79
C GLY A 49 -6.55 23.82 1.71
N VAL A 50 -6.82 23.20 0.55
CA VAL A 50 -7.91 22.23 0.38
C VAL A 50 -7.38 20.82 0.63
N GLU A 51 -7.87 20.16 1.68
CA GLU A 51 -7.50 18.77 1.99
C GLU A 51 -8.11 17.79 0.96
N LYS A 52 -7.29 16.82 0.56
CA LYS A 52 -7.62 15.70 -0.33
C LYS A 52 -7.01 14.41 0.24
N GLN A 53 -7.56 13.27 -0.13
CA GLN A 53 -7.15 11.96 0.37
C GLN A 53 -6.33 11.21 -0.68
N PHE A 54 -5.08 10.87 -0.35
CA PHE A 54 -4.11 10.34 -1.29
C PHE A 54 -3.61 8.96 -0.87
N ALA A 55 -3.65 7.99 -1.79
CA ALA A 55 -3.00 6.70 -1.60
C ALA A 55 -1.49 6.82 -1.82
N LEU A 56 -0.68 6.40 -0.86
CA LEU A 56 0.78 6.36 -0.95
C LEU A 56 1.21 5.21 -1.89
N ASP A 57 1.83 5.52 -3.02
CA ASP A 57 2.14 4.54 -4.06
C ASP A 57 3.60 4.64 -4.52
N THR A 58 4.44 3.78 -3.98
CA THR A 58 5.84 3.65 -4.39
C THR A 58 6.03 3.02 -5.78
N GLY A 59 4.97 2.42 -6.36
CA GLY A 59 4.95 1.90 -7.72
C GLY A 59 4.57 2.93 -8.78
N ALA A 60 4.15 4.14 -8.39
CA ALA A 60 3.83 5.24 -9.29
C ALA A 60 4.97 6.27 -9.33
N GLU A 61 5.58 6.49 -10.50
CA GLU A 61 6.63 7.52 -10.65
C GLU A 61 6.13 8.94 -10.33
N TYR A 62 4.88 9.24 -10.70
CA TYR A 62 4.27 10.56 -10.59
C TYR A 62 2.98 10.52 -9.79
N SER A 63 2.74 11.58 -9.03
CA SER A 63 1.47 11.81 -8.35
C SER A 63 0.35 12.10 -9.36
N VAL A 64 -0.83 11.54 -9.10
CA VAL A 64 -2.02 11.63 -9.98
C VAL A 64 -3.22 12.10 -9.17
N ALA A 65 -3.94 13.10 -9.69
CA ALA A 65 -5.24 13.54 -9.19
C ALA A 65 -6.38 12.90 -10.00
N TYR A 66 -7.43 12.48 -9.31
CA TYR A 66 -8.66 12.00 -9.93
C TYR A 66 -9.65 13.15 -10.12
N ASP A 67 -9.75 13.64 -11.35
CA ASP A 67 -10.69 14.64 -11.86
C ASP A 67 -10.57 16.08 -11.30
N TRP A 68 -10.32 16.24 -10.01
CA TRP A 68 -10.40 17.55 -9.34
C TRP A 68 -9.34 18.56 -9.80
N ALA A 69 -8.14 18.11 -10.21
CA ALA A 69 -7.07 19.02 -10.63
C ALA A 69 -7.43 19.80 -11.90
N ASN A 70 -8.29 19.26 -12.77
CA ASN A 70 -8.78 19.97 -13.96
C ASN A 70 -9.59 21.23 -13.62
N ASN A 71 -10.28 21.22 -12.48
CA ASN A 71 -11.19 22.27 -12.05
C ASN A 71 -10.53 23.22 -11.04
N GLU A 72 -9.63 22.71 -10.20
CA GLU A 72 -9.09 23.44 -9.06
C GLU A 72 -7.65 23.96 -9.29
N LEU A 73 -6.91 23.42 -10.27
CA LEU A 73 -5.50 23.76 -10.49
C LEU A 73 -5.22 24.39 -11.86
N LYS A 74 -4.09 25.12 -11.94
CA LYS A 74 -3.67 25.76 -13.20
C LYS A 74 -3.07 24.74 -14.16
N LYS A 75 -3.72 24.56 -15.32
CA LYS A 75 -3.25 23.74 -16.45
C LYS A 75 -1.84 24.12 -16.91
N THR A 76 -1.08 23.13 -17.36
CA THR A 76 0.17 23.33 -18.09
C THR A 76 0.10 22.76 -19.51
N ASN A 77 1.04 23.18 -20.35
CA ASN A 77 1.17 22.66 -21.71
C ASN A 77 1.84 21.27 -21.76
N LYS A 78 2.40 20.79 -20.65
CA LYS A 78 3.10 19.50 -20.59
C LYS A 78 2.11 18.33 -20.45
N THR A 79 2.38 17.26 -21.19
CA THR A 79 1.65 16.00 -21.13
C THR A 79 2.61 14.83 -21.04
N LEU A 80 2.16 13.72 -20.48
CA LEU A 80 2.90 12.47 -20.35
C LEU A 80 2.03 11.31 -20.83
N ASN A 81 2.62 10.36 -21.56
CA ASN A 81 1.97 9.08 -21.85
C ASN A 81 2.27 8.13 -20.69
N VAL A 82 1.26 7.86 -19.88
CA VAL A 82 1.35 6.95 -18.72
C VAL A 82 0.88 5.57 -19.16
N VAL A 83 1.53 4.53 -18.61
CA VAL A 83 1.14 3.15 -18.85
C VAL A 83 0.69 2.54 -17.53
N SER A 84 -0.57 2.12 -17.43
CA SER A 84 -1.07 1.50 -16.19
C SER A 84 -0.60 0.05 -16.03
N SER A 85 -0.86 -0.53 -14.86
CA SER A 85 -0.57 -1.93 -14.53
C SER A 85 -1.29 -2.93 -15.45
N SER A 86 -2.46 -2.57 -15.99
CA SER A 86 -3.18 -3.36 -17.02
C SER A 86 -2.55 -3.26 -18.41
N GLY A 87 -1.64 -2.30 -18.59
CA GLY A 87 -0.94 -2.03 -19.84
C GLY A 87 -1.57 -0.99 -20.75
N LEU A 88 -2.68 -0.37 -20.33
CA LEU A 88 -3.31 0.72 -21.04
C LEU A 88 -2.38 1.94 -21.10
N ARG A 89 -2.25 2.53 -22.28
CA ARG A 89 -1.53 3.79 -22.49
C ARG A 89 -2.53 4.94 -22.48
N SER A 90 -2.30 5.92 -21.63
CA SER A 90 -3.18 7.09 -21.48
C SER A 90 -2.35 8.37 -21.50
N LYS A 91 -2.76 9.36 -22.30
CA LYS A 91 -2.12 10.67 -22.32
C LYS A 91 -2.70 11.54 -21.22
N MET A 92 -1.90 11.85 -20.21
CA MET A 92 -2.28 12.70 -19.07
C MET A 92 -1.62 14.07 -19.18
N ARG A 93 -2.24 15.09 -18.58
CA ARG A 93 -1.75 16.47 -18.56
C ARG A 93 -1.28 16.84 -17.16
N PHE A 94 -0.18 17.60 -17.10
CA PHE A 94 0.30 18.19 -15.86
C PHE A 94 -0.43 19.48 -15.49
N TYR A 95 -0.66 19.65 -14.20
CA TYR A 95 -1.22 20.84 -13.56
C TYR A 95 -0.23 21.35 -12.52
N LYS A 96 -0.17 22.67 -12.29
CA LYS A 96 0.64 23.22 -11.20
C LYS A 96 -0.05 22.93 -9.88
N SER A 97 0.61 22.17 -9.00
CA SER A 97 0.02 21.78 -7.71
C SER A 97 -0.15 22.95 -6.73
N GLY A 98 0.54 24.07 -6.97
CA GLY A 98 0.54 25.21 -6.04
C GLY A 98 1.38 24.89 -4.80
N THR A 99 0.80 25.09 -3.63
CA THR A 99 1.40 24.68 -2.35
C THR A 99 0.79 23.35 -1.92
N ILE A 100 1.63 22.35 -1.71
CA ILE A 100 1.24 21.05 -1.13
C ILE A 100 1.65 21.06 0.34
N ASN A 101 0.75 20.62 1.22
CA ASN A 101 1.01 20.39 2.63
C ASN A 101 0.75 18.92 2.96
N ILE A 102 1.74 18.25 3.54
CA ILE A 102 1.62 16.90 4.11
C ILE A 102 2.07 17.02 5.55
N GLY A 103 1.13 16.95 6.49
CA GLY A 103 1.38 17.43 7.85
C GLY A 103 1.90 18.88 7.83
N SER A 104 2.98 19.16 8.56
CA SER A 104 3.66 20.45 8.56
C SER A 104 4.62 20.65 7.38
N ARG A 105 4.90 19.59 6.59
CA ARG A 105 5.81 19.71 5.43
C ARG A 105 5.12 20.47 4.30
N LYS A 106 5.79 21.54 3.84
CA LYS A 106 5.39 22.32 2.68
C LYS A 106 6.23 21.99 1.45
N ILE A 107 5.58 21.71 0.33
CA ILE A 107 6.21 21.48 -0.99
C ILE A 107 5.64 22.50 -1.98
N THR A 108 6.49 23.12 -2.78
CA THR A 108 6.10 24.13 -3.79
C THR A 108 6.76 23.83 -5.13
N GLY A 109 6.26 24.42 -6.22
CA GLY A 109 6.84 24.22 -7.56
C GLY A 109 6.56 22.85 -8.19
N HIS A 110 5.79 22.00 -7.52
CA HIS A 110 5.40 20.67 -7.98
C HIS A 110 4.34 20.71 -9.11
N ARG A 111 4.29 19.65 -9.92
CA ARG A 111 3.24 19.43 -10.92
C ARG A 111 2.63 18.04 -10.74
N ILE A 112 1.30 17.97 -10.76
CA ILE A 112 0.54 16.72 -10.62
C ILE A 112 -0.13 16.37 -11.95
N LEU A 113 -0.25 15.07 -12.25
CA LEU A 113 -1.04 14.60 -13.39
C LEU A 113 -2.54 14.60 -13.04
N ASN A 114 -3.40 14.72 -14.03
CA ASN A 114 -4.84 14.53 -13.85
C ASN A 114 -5.36 13.41 -14.74
N THR A 115 -6.18 12.53 -14.18
CA THR A 115 -6.93 11.50 -14.91
C THR A 115 -8.42 11.60 -14.59
N ALA A 116 -9.26 10.87 -15.32
CA ALA A 116 -10.70 10.80 -15.08
C ALA A 116 -11.00 10.14 -13.73
N ARG A 117 -12.21 10.34 -13.18
CA ARG A 117 -12.63 9.66 -11.96
C ARG A 117 -12.54 8.14 -12.11
N ASN A 118 -12.19 7.49 -11.01
CA ASN A 118 -12.25 6.06 -10.85
C ASN A 118 -13.37 5.76 -9.83
N ASP A 119 -14.39 5.00 -10.23
CA ASP A 119 -15.57 4.76 -9.39
C ASP A 119 -15.22 4.04 -8.08
N ILE A 120 -14.26 3.11 -8.13
CA ILE A 120 -13.79 2.35 -6.96
C ILE A 120 -13.04 3.28 -6.01
N PHE A 121 -12.20 4.16 -6.52
CA PHE A 121 -11.47 5.11 -5.66
C PHE A 121 -12.38 6.22 -5.13
N SER A 122 -13.33 6.69 -5.95
CA SER A 122 -14.36 7.64 -5.53
C SER A 122 -15.20 7.06 -4.38
N CYS A 123 -15.54 5.77 -4.46
CA CYS A 123 -16.23 5.04 -3.40
C CYS A 123 -15.55 5.10 -2.03
N HIS A 124 -14.21 5.14 -2.05
CA HIS A 124 -13.39 5.18 -0.84
C HIS A 124 -12.86 6.59 -0.54
N ASN A 125 -13.40 7.62 -1.19
CA ASN A 125 -12.92 8.99 -1.06
C ASN A 125 -11.40 9.05 -1.24
N ILE A 126 -10.88 8.50 -2.33
CA ILE A 126 -9.48 8.58 -2.73
C ILE A 126 -9.41 9.58 -3.88
N ASP A 127 -8.87 10.75 -3.61
CA ASP A 127 -8.76 11.87 -4.54
C ASP A 127 -7.51 11.79 -5.42
N GLY A 128 -6.55 10.94 -5.07
CA GLY A 128 -5.33 10.79 -5.85
C GLY A 128 -4.38 9.69 -5.39
N ILE A 129 -3.31 9.54 -6.17
CA ILE A 129 -2.14 8.74 -5.87
C ILE A 129 -0.98 9.69 -5.58
N LEU A 130 -0.27 9.46 -4.47
CA LEU A 130 0.96 10.16 -4.12
C LEU A 130 2.14 9.30 -4.60
N GLY A 131 2.80 9.75 -5.65
CA GLY A 131 3.87 9.00 -6.31
C GLY A 131 5.27 9.34 -5.81
N VAL A 132 6.26 8.67 -6.41
CA VAL A 132 7.69 8.80 -6.10
C VAL A 132 8.22 10.22 -6.27
N ASP A 133 7.63 11.03 -7.16
CA ASP A 133 7.92 12.46 -7.30
C ASP A 133 7.79 13.28 -6.01
N ILE A 134 6.94 12.84 -5.07
CA ILE A 134 6.83 13.40 -3.71
C ILE A 134 7.41 12.45 -2.66
N ILE A 135 7.17 11.14 -2.75
CA ILE A 135 7.62 10.17 -1.73
C ILE A 135 9.13 10.28 -1.49
N LYS A 136 9.94 10.46 -2.53
CA LYS A 136 11.41 10.52 -2.37
C LYS A 136 11.92 11.75 -1.60
N GLU A 137 11.09 12.75 -1.36
CA GLU A 137 11.49 13.97 -0.65
C GLU A 137 11.52 13.83 0.88
N LEU A 138 11.02 12.71 1.41
CA LEU A 138 10.95 12.40 2.84
C LEU A 138 11.35 10.95 3.10
N ASN A 139 11.66 10.64 4.36
CA ASN A 139 11.74 9.26 4.84
C ASN A 139 10.44 8.92 5.58
N TRP A 140 10.00 7.67 5.47
CA TRP A 140 8.67 7.24 5.89
C TRP A 140 8.75 6.01 6.76
N LYS A 141 8.13 6.04 7.94
CA LYS A 141 7.84 4.84 8.73
C LYS A 141 6.35 4.53 8.65
N ILE A 142 6.00 3.38 8.08
CA ILE A 142 4.62 2.91 7.94
C ILE A 142 4.40 1.83 8.99
N ASP A 143 3.60 2.12 10.02
CA ASP A 143 3.14 1.11 10.99
C ASP A 143 1.76 0.59 10.55
N PHE A 144 1.73 -0.60 9.95
CA PHE A 144 0.49 -1.22 9.44
C PHE A 144 -0.43 -1.69 10.56
N LYS A 145 0.11 -1.99 11.75
CA LYS A 145 -0.67 -2.44 12.90
C LYS A 145 -1.43 -1.27 13.53
N GLN A 146 -0.74 -0.17 13.78
CA GLN A 146 -1.31 1.03 14.41
C GLN A 146 -1.98 1.96 13.39
N LYS A 147 -1.73 1.76 12.09
CA LYS A 147 -2.18 2.62 11.00
C LYS A 147 -1.65 4.05 11.13
N LEU A 148 -0.36 4.16 11.41
CA LEU A 148 0.35 5.41 11.57
C LEU A 148 1.45 5.54 10.52
N LEU A 149 1.55 6.70 9.90
CA LEU A 149 2.62 7.08 8.99
C LEU A 149 3.46 8.16 9.64
N VAL A 150 4.71 7.86 9.98
CA VAL A 150 5.65 8.84 10.54
C VAL A 150 6.56 9.36 9.43
N MET A 151 6.63 10.68 9.31
CA MET A 151 7.45 11.37 8.32
C MET A 151 8.68 11.96 8.96
N TYR A 152 9.80 11.80 8.26
CA TYR A 152 11.09 12.33 8.67
C TYR A 152 11.76 13.10 7.51
N PRO A 153 12.60 14.10 7.79
CA PRO A 153 13.48 14.71 6.80
C PRO A 153 14.30 13.65 6.08
N SER A 154 14.54 13.82 4.77
CA SER A 154 15.25 12.81 3.96
C SER A 154 16.68 12.52 4.44
N ASP A 155 17.30 13.44 5.17
CA ASP A 155 18.64 13.30 5.75
C ASP A 155 18.61 12.71 7.17
N TYR A 156 17.45 12.55 7.80
CA TYR A 156 17.29 12.01 9.14
C TYR A 156 16.96 10.51 9.15
N MET A 157 17.59 9.79 10.07
CA MET A 157 17.36 8.38 10.36
C MET A 157 17.00 8.28 11.84
N PRO A 158 15.84 7.72 12.21
CA PRO A 158 15.46 7.59 13.61
C PRO A 158 16.26 6.48 14.31
N ASP A 159 16.51 6.64 15.61
CA ASP A 159 17.34 5.73 16.40
C ASP A 159 16.70 4.34 16.55
N ASP A 160 15.37 4.24 16.46
CA ASP A 160 14.65 2.97 16.58
C ASP A 160 14.87 2.03 15.37
N LEU A 161 15.56 2.48 14.31
CA LEU A 161 16.03 1.62 13.22
C LEU A 161 16.99 0.54 13.68
N ASP A 162 17.73 0.74 14.78
CA ASP A 162 18.65 -0.26 15.33
C ASP A 162 17.91 -1.55 15.76
N SER A 163 16.60 -1.44 16.03
CA SER A 163 15.73 -2.57 16.34
C SER A 163 15.06 -3.21 15.11
N MET A 164 15.20 -2.59 13.94
CA MET A 164 14.63 -3.08 12.69
C MET A 164 15.66 -3.85 11.86
N HIS A 165 15.18 -4.62 10.89
CA HIS A 165 16.02 -5.43 10.03
C HIS A 165 16.06 -4.85 8.62
N GLU A 166 17.26 -4.60 8.13
CA GLU A 166 17.46 -4.07 6.78
C GLU A 166 17.15 -5.14 5.72
N LEU A 167 16.51 -4.72 4.63
CA LEU A 167 16.26 -5.54 3.45
C LEU A 167 17.30 -5.23 2.34
N ASP A 168 17.52 -6.19 1.45
CA ASP A 168 18.28 -5.97 0.21
C ASP A 168 17.42 -5.11 -0.72
N PHE A 169 17.83 -3.85 -0.91
CA PHE A 169 17.01 -2.79 -1.51
C PHE A 169 17.83 -1.94 -2.49
N ASN A 170 17.19 -1.57 -3.61
CA ASN A 170 17.74 -0.66 -4.60
C ASN A 170 16.68 0.29 -5.16
N PHE A 171 16.89 1.58 -5.02
CA PHE A 171 16.10 2.63 -5.64
C PHE A 171 16.86 3.16 -6.86
N THR A 172 16.42 2.74 -8.04
CA THR A 172 17.00 3.15 -9.33
C THR A 172 15.89 3.56 -10.28
N ASP A 173 16.15 4.54 -11.15
CA ASP A 173 15.21 5.00 -12.18
C ASP A 173 13.81 5.34 -11.64
N ASN A 174 13.75 5.95 -10.44
CA ASN A 174 12.52 6.26 -9.70
C ASN A 174 11.66 5.04 -9.32
N HIS A 175 12.23 3.83 -9.27
CA HIS A 175 11.56 2.61 -8.85
C HIS A 175 12.29 1.96 -7.67
N PRO A 176 11.56 1.66 -6.58
CA PRO A 176 12.13 0.96 -5.43
C PRO A 176 12.02 -0.56 -5.58
N TYR A 177 13.15 -1.25 -5.59
CA TYR A 177 13.23 -2.70 -5.71
C TYR A 177 13.69 -3.36 -4.41
N VAL A 178 13.06 -4.47 -4.05
CA VAL A 178 13.45 -5.37 -2.96
C VAL A 178 13.90 -6.68 -3.57
N TYR A 179 15.00 -7.23 -3.08
CA TYR A 179 15.54 -8.49 -3.55
C TYR A 179 15.35 -9.62 -2.54
N MET A 180 15.03 -10.80 -3.05
CA MET A 180 14.94 -12.04 -2.29
C MET A 180 15.86 -13.09 -2.90
N GLN A 181 16.63 -13.78 -2.08
CA GLN A 181 17.55 -14.84 -2.48
C GLN A 181 16.98 -16.20 -2.10
N ARG A 182 17.04 -17.15 -3.04
CA ARG A 182 16.64 -18.53 -2.78
C ARG A 182 17.34 -19.51 -3.72
N LYS A 183 17.98 -20.54 -3.15
CA LYS A 183 18.69 -21.60 -3.89
C LYS A 183 19.62 -21.03 -4.98
N GLY A 184 20.39 -19.99 -4.66
CA GLY A 184 21.30 -19.32 -5.58
C GLY A 184 20.66 -18.35 -6.58
N ASN A 185 19.32 -18.26 -6.63
CA ASN A 185 18.62 -17.29 -7.49
C ASN A 185 18.30 -16.01 -6.71
N ARG A 186 18.40 -14.86 -7.38
CA ARG A 186 17.99 -13.55 -6.86
C ARG A 186 16.74 -13.08 -7.60
N PHE A 187 15.65 -12.91 -6.86
CA PHE A 187 14.39 -12.39 -7.33
C PHE A 187 14.31 -10.91 -7.01
N GLU A 188 13.92 -10.10 -7.99
CA GLU A 188 13.70 -8.66 -7.90
C GLU A 188 12.19 -8.42 -7.88
N PHE A 189 11.75 -7.58 -6.94
CA PHE A 189 10.36 -7.18 -6.82
C PHE A 189 10.28 -5.67 -6.68
N LEU A 190 9.39 -5.03 -7.43
CA LEU A 190 8.99 -3.65 -7.14
C LEU A 190 8.30 -3.61 -5.76
N LEU A 191 8.78 -2.76 -4.85
CA LEU A 191 8.05 -2.42 -3.64
C LEU A 191 6.89 -1.50 -4.06
N ASP A 192 5.67 -2.01 -4.04
CA ASP A 192 4.49 -1.32 -4.57
C ASP A 192 3.46 -1.12 -3.45
N THR A 193 3.55 0.00 -2.71
CA THR A 193 2.55 0.34 -1.69
C THR A 193 1.18 0.70 -2.29
N GLY A 194 1.11 0.91 -3.61
CA GLY A 194 -0.13 1.02 -4.39
C GLY A 194 -0.77 -0.34 -4.72
N ALA A 195 -0.05 -1.45 -4.54
CA ALA A 195 -0.60 -2.79 -4.58
C ALA A 195 -1.17 -3.17 -3.20
N GLY A 196 -2.38 -2.71 -2.91
CA GLY A 196 -2.99 -2.88 -1.57
C GLY A 196 -3.23 -4.32 -1.12
N LYS A 197 -3.12 -5.31 -2.00
CA LYS A 197 -3.34 -6.72 -1.66
C LYS A 197 -2.08 -7.56 -1.89
N SER A 198 -2.18 -8.52 -2.79
CA SER A 198 -1.23 -9.62 -2.91
C SER A 198 -0.02 -9.26 -3.74
N SER A 199 1.09 -9.91 -3.39
CA SER A 199 2.33 -9.91 -4.16
C SER A 199 2.19 -10.79 -5.41
N ASN A 200 2.97 -10.50 -6.45
CA ASN A 200 2.98 -11.33 -7.66
C ASN A 200 4.38 -11.56 -8.20
N ILE A 201 4.52 -12.70 -8.89
CA ILE A 201 5.65 -12.98 -9.77
C ILE A 201 5.11 -12.99 -11.20
N SER A 202 5.71 -12.18 -12.05
CA SER A 202 5.40 -12.11 -13.46
C SER A 202 6.10 -13.24 -14.22
N GLN A 203 5.34 -13.98 -15.03
CA GLN A 203 5.87 -14.96 -16.01
C GLN A 203 6.84 -14.33 -17.02
N LYS A 204 6.78 -13.01 -17.21
CA LYS A 204 7.69 -12.28 -18.10
C LYS A 204 9.06 -12.05 -17.47
N ASP A 205 9.11 -11.97 -16.15
CA ASP A 205 10.36 -11.74 -15.41
C ASP A 205 11.00 -13.08 -15.02
N TYR A 206 10.19 -14.04 -14.58
CA TYR A 206 10.65 -15.31 -14.05
C TYR A 206 9.82 -16.47 -14.58
N ASN A 207 10.49 -17.44 -15.19
CA ASN A 207 9.90 -18.73 -15.52
C ASN A 207 10.13 -19.74 -14.38
N LEU A 208 9.11 -19.91 -13.52
CA LEU A 208 9.17 -20.84 -12.40
C LEU A 208 8.80 -22.27 -12.85
N THR A 209 9.76 -23.01 -13.41
CA THR A 209 9.54 -24.36 -13.97
C THR A 209 9.04 -25.39 -12.95
N ASN A 210 9.38 -25.20 -11.68
CA ASN A 210 9.05 -26.10 -10.58
C ASN A 210 7.84 -25.61 -9.76
N ILE A 211 7.05 -24.68 -10.30
CA ILE A 211 5.89 -24.14 -9.58
C ILE A 211 4.86 -25.24 -9.24
N ASP A 212 4.74 -26.24 -10.11
CA ASP A 212 3.79 -27.34 -9.95
C ASP A 212 4.20 -28.35 -8.86
N ASP A 213 5.43 -28.24 -8.34
CA ASP A 213 5.91 -29.00 -7.17
C ASP A 213 5.34 -28.46 -5.85
N PHE A 214 4.75 -27.26 -5.85
CA PHE A 214 4.21 -26.61 -4.66
C PHE A 214 2.68 -26.74 -4.57
N PRO A 215 2.10 -26.82 -3.35
CA PRO A 215 0.69 -26.61 -3.15
C PRO A 215 0.25 -25.26 -3.71
N GLN A 216 -0.70 -25.27 -4.63
CA GLN A 216 -1.16 -24.09 -5.33
C GLN A 216 -2.66 -24.16 -5.60
N ALA A 217 -3.27 -22.98 -5.71
CA ALA A 217 -4.65 -22.79 -6.09
C ALA A 217 -4.70 -22.01 -7.42
N GLU A 218 -5.51 -22.46 -8.36
CA GLU A 218 -5.87 -21.64 -9.52
C GLU A 218 -7.05 -20.74 -9.14
N ILE A 219 -6.91 -19.42 -9.29
CA ILE A 219 -7.97 -18.46 -8.99
C ILE A 219 -8.42 -17.80 -10.29
N TYR A 220 -9.72 -17.76 -10.53
CA TYR A 220 -10.31 -16.90 -11.56
C TYR A 220 -10.65 -15.59 -10.88
N THR A 221 -10.08 -14.47 -11.33
CA THR A 221 -10.27 -13.19 -10.65
C THR A 221 -10.39 -12.03 -11.63
N GLY A 222 -11.13 -11.01 -11.23
CA GLY A 222 -11.35 -9.77 -11.98
C GLY A 222 -10.83 -8.60 -11.16
N ASN A 223 -10.05 -7.74 -11.77
CA ASN A 223 -9.45 -6.59 -11.11
C ASN A 223 -9.69 -5.33 -11.91
N TYR A 224 -9.77 -4.22 -11.21
CA TYR A 224 -9.81 -2.89 -11.80
C TYR A 224 -8.45 -2.23 -11.65
N ASP A 225 -7.97 -1.58 -12.70
CA ASP A 225 -6.77 -0.77 -12.61
C ASP A 225 -7.05 0.64 -12.08
N VAL A 226 -6.00 1.46 -11.97
CA VAL A 226 -6.08 2.85 -11.50
C VAL A 226 -6.98 3.74 -12.36
N ASN A 227 -7.29 3.34 -13.61
CA ASN A 227 -8.21 4.04 -14.50
C ASN A 227 -9.63 3.44 -14.48
N GLY A 228 -9.91 2.48 -13.59
CA GLY A 228 -11.21 1.81 -13.49
C GLY A 228 -11.44 0.77 -14.58
N LEU A 229 -10.40 0.34 -15.32
CA LEU A 229 -10.55 -0.67 -16.35
C LEU A 229 -10.59 -2.07 -15.74
N PHE A 230 -11.65 -2.81 -16.06
CA PHE A 230 -11.83 -4.19 -15.63
C PHE A 230 -11.03 -5.16 -16.51
N ALA A 231 -10.25 -6.04 -15.88
CA ALA A 231 -9.54 -7.13 -16.54
C ALA A 231 -9.64 -8.43 -15.73
N THR A 232 -9.87 -9.55 -16.41
CA THR A 232 -9.87 -10.88 -15.81
C THR A 232 -8.50 -11.54 -15.92
N THR A 233 -8.07 -12.21 -14.87
CA THR A 233 -6.82 -13.00 -14.83
C THR A 233 -7.06 -14.36 -14.20
N LYS A 234 -6.14 -15.29 -14.47
CA LYS A 234 -6.17 -16.66 -13.94
C LYS A 234 -4.83 -17.01 -13.27
N PRO A 235 -4.46 -16.35 -12.16
CA PRO A 235 -3.21 -16.61 -11.46
C PRO A 235 -3.18 -18.03 -10.87
N LYS A 236 -1.98 -18.61 -10.85
CA LYS A 236 -1.62 -19.69 -9.91
C LYS A 236 -1.16 -19.03 -8.62
N VAL A 237 -1.82 -19.33 -7.50
CA VAL A 237 -1.52 -18.77 -6.20
C VAL A 237 -0.86 -19.83 -5.34
N PHE A 238 0.28 -19.51 -4.73
CA PHE A 238 1.05 -20.45 -3.93
C PHE A 238 1.82 -19.72 -2.82
N GLN A 239 2.22 -20.47 -1.79
CA GLN A 239 3.14 -19.96 -0.78
C GLN A 239 4.55 -19.96 -1.38
N PHE A 240 5.15 -18.79 -1.55
CA PHE A 240 6.53 -18.73 -2.00
C PHE A 240 7.42 -19.32 -0.89
N PRO A 241 8.22 -20.36 -1.18
CA PRO A 241 8.99 -21.01 -0.14
C PRO A 241 9.99 -20.03 0.48
N GLU A 242 10.37 -20.29 1.73
CA GLU A 242 11.28 -19.44 2.49
C GLU A 242 12.47 -18.98 1.63
N SER A 243 12.61 -17.66 1.57
CA SER A 243 13.65 -16.92 0.88
C SER A 243 14.25 -15.88 1.84
N SER A 244 15.40 -15.30 1.52
CA SER A 244 16.04 -14.31 2.38
C SER A 244 16.27 -12.98 1.68
N SER A 245 16.11 -11.89 2.41
CA SER A 245 16.57 -10.57 2.02
C SER A 245 17.49 -10.07 3.12
N LYS A 246 18.81 -10.06 2.85
CA LYS A 246 19.85 -9.98 3.89
C LYS A 246 19.58 -11.02 5.00
N ASN A 247 19.38 -10.57 6.24
CA ASN A 247 19.14 -11.42 7.42
C ASN A 247 17.64 -11.70 7.67
N VAL A 248 16.74 -11.13 6.87
CA VAL A 248 15.29 -11.33 7.01
C VAL A 248 14.86 -12.54 6.20
N LYS A 249 14.12 -13.44 6.82
CA LYS A 249 13.47 -14.56 6.14
C LYS A 249 12.04 -14.18 5.75
N ILE A 250 11.69 -14.43 4.50
CA ILE A 250 10.43 -14.00 3.89
C ILE A 250 9.79 -15.16 3.13
N SER A 251 8.51 -15.39 3.40
CA SER A 251 7.64 -16.32 2.68
C SER A 251 6.31 -15.62 2.37
N PRO A 252 6.21 -14.90 1.24
CA PRO A 252 4.97 -14.26 0.80
C PRO A 252 4.00 -15.26 0.13
N VAL A 253 2.73 -14.88 0.03
CA VAL A 253 1.77 -15.54 -0.87
C VAL A 253 1.88 -14.87 -2.23
N ILE A 254 2.16 -15.66 -3.27
CA ILE A 254 2.45 -15.13 -4.61
C ILE A 254 1.34 -15.50 -5.58
N TYR A 255 0.89 -14.48 -6.32
CA TYR A 255 0.04 -14.63 -7.49
C TYR A 255 0.94 -14.73 -8.74
N TYR A 256 1.17 -15.92 -9.26
CA TYR A 256 1.93 -16.12 -10.48
C TYR A 256 1.06 -15.87 -11.71
N ASN A 257 1.42 -14.88 -12.52
CA ASN A 257 0.55 -14.38 -13.59
C ASN A 257 1.35 -13.77 -14.76
N ASN A 258 0.65 -13.27 -15.78
CA ASN A 258 1.24 -12.62 -16.96
C ASN A 258 1.29 -11.09 -16.87
N GLN A 259 1.32 -10.54 -15.65
CA GLN A 259 1.46 -9.09 -15.46
C GLN A 259 2.82 -8.59 -15.97
N LYS A 260 3.02 -7.27 -15.94
CA LYS A 260 4.21 -6.65 -16.54
C LYS A 260 5.47 -6.80 -15.71
N SER A 261 5.33 -6.83 -14.39
CA SER A 261 6.43 -6.86 -13.45
C SER A 261 6.04 -7.62 -12.19
N SER A 262 7.05 -8.17 -11.53
CA SER A 262 6.98 -8.80 -10.21
C SER A 262 7.01 -7.72 -9.13
N LYS A 263 6.19 -7.88 -8.10
CA LYS A 263 6.05 -6.88 -7.05
C LYS A 263 5.61 -7.45 -5.72
N ILE A 264 5.94 -6.72 -4.67
CA ILE A 264 5.44 -6.96 -3.32
C ILE A 264 4.30 -5.99 -3.03
N GLY A 265 3.14 -6.54 -2.65
CA GLY A 265 1.98 -5.80 -2.19
C GLY A 265 1.87 -5.73 -0.66
N ASN A 266 0.92 -4.95 -0.18
CA ASN A 266 0.82 -4.59 1.24
C ASN A 266 0.41 -5.73 2.18
N ASN A 267 -0.19 -6.82 1.69
CA ASN A 267 -0.52 -7.98 2.52
C ASN A 267 0.71 -8.56 3.25
N LEU A 268 1.89 -8.53 2.60
CA LEU A 268 3.11 -9.05 3.20
C LEU A 268 3.52 -8.28 4.47
N TRP A 269 3.10 -7.03 4.57
CA TRP A 269 3.48 -6.09 5.63
C TRP A 269 2.43 -5.97 6.74
N GLU A 270 1.33 -6.72 6.65
CA GLU A 270 0.27 -6.67 7.64
C GLU A 270 0.79 -7.01 9.04
N GLY A 271 0.48 -6.14 10.01
CA GLY A 271 0.95 -6.27 11.39
C GLY A 271 2.41 -5.87 11.64
N LEU A 272 3.15 -5.44 10.61
CA LEU A 272 4.55 -5.01 10.70
C LEU A 272 4.70 -3.50 10.59
N SER A 273 5.92 -3.02 10.83
CA SER A 273 6.34 -1.66 10.45
C SER A 273 7.42 -1.71 9.37
N LEU A 274 7.31 -0.82 8.38
CA LEU A 274 8.34 -0.56 7.37
C LEU A 274 8.96 0.81 7.59
N PHE A 275 10.26 0.94 7.37
CA PHE A 275 10.91 2.24 7.22
C PHE A 275 11.56 2.35 5.83
N LEU A 276 11.21 3.38 5.08
CA LEU A 276 11.63 3.62 3.71
C LEU A 276 12.38 4.95 3.58
N SER A 277 13.58 4.88 3.03
CA SER A 277 14.39 6.04 2.64
C SER A 277 14.90 5.85 1.21
N LEU A 278 14.17 6.43 0.25
CA LEU A 278 14.51 6.30 -1.17
C LEU A 278 15.85 6.97 -1.49
N LYS A 279 16.08 8.19 -0.98
CA LYS A 279 17.31 8.94 -1.25
C LYS A 279 18.57 8.32 -0.65
N LYS A 280 18.46 7.59 0.48
CA LYS A 280 19.61 6.86 1.05
C LYS A 280 19.67 5.40 0.62
N ASN A 281 18.77 4.97 -0.28
CA ASN A 281 18.69 3.60 -0.75
C ASN A 281 18.54 2.56 0.37
N GLN A 282 17.60 2.80 1.29
CA GLN A 282 17.43 1.99 2.50
C GLN A 282 15.97 1.61 2.74
N LEU A 283 15.76 0.35 3.11
CA LEU A 283 14.48 -0.21 3.53
C LEU A 283 14.69 -1.12 4.74
N TYR A 284 13.86 -0.94 5.77
CA TYR A 284 13.88 -1.75 6.98
C TYR A 284 12.48 -2.27 7.31
N VAL A 285 12.43 -3.40 8.01
CA VAL A 285 11.20 -4.04 8.49
C VAL A 285 11.34 -4.45 9.96
N SER A 286 10.24 -4.40 10.71
CA SER A 286 10.24 -4.64 12.16
C SER A 286 10.40 -6.10 12.59
N SER A 287 10.49 -7.06 11.66
CA SER A 287 10.64 -8.49 11.97
C SER A 287 11.67 -9.14 11.06
N SER A 288 12.50 -10.01 11.63
CA SER A 288 13.45 -10.85 10.88
C SER A 288 12.80 -12.08 10.27
N GLN A 289 11.54 -12.38 10.61
CA GLN A 289 10.76 -13.50 10.11
C GLN A 289 9.40 -13.00 9.62
N ILE A 290 9.13 -13.16 8.32
CA ILE A 290 7.91 -12.68 7.69
C ILE A 290 7.28 -13.84 6.92
N LYS A 291 6.07 -14.21 7.31
CA LYS A 291 5.28 -15.22 6.62
C LYS A 291 3.88 -14.69 6.42
N GLU A 292 3.50 -14.47 5.18
CA GLU A 292 2.11 -14.17 4.82
C GLU A 292 1.29 -15.46 4.91
N VAL A 293 0.08 -15.36 5.48
CA VAL A 293 -0.88 -16.46 5.58
C VAL A 293 -2.04 -16.18 4.63
N ASN A 294 -2.46 -17.18 3.86
CA ASN A 294 -3.60 -17.08 2.97
C ASN A 294 -4.86 -17.69 3.61
N ASP A 295 -5.63 -16.86 4.32
CA ASP A 295 -6.89 -17.24 4.99
C ASP A 295 -8.13 -16.67 4.27
N ASN A 296 -8.03 -16.43 2.97
CA ASN A 296 -9.11 -15.83 2.18
C ASN A 296 -10.33 -16.76 2.02
N TYR A 297 -11.50 -16.15 1.83
CA TYR A 297 -12.69 -16.88 1.37
C TYR A 297 -12.47 -17.43 -0.05
N PRO A 298 -13.11 -18.56 -0.41
CA PRO A 298 -12.94 -19.19 -1.71
C PRO A 298 -13.54 -18.39 -2.87
N CYS A 299 -14.29 -17.32 -2.60
CA CYS A 299 -14.75 -16.37 -3.61
C CYS A 299 -14.92 -14.96 -3.02
N TYR A 300 -14.93 -13.95 -3.90
CA TYR A 300 -15.27 -12.56 -3.57
C TYR A 300 -16.39 -12.08 -4.49
N VAL A 301 -17.36 -11.36 -3.93
CA VAL A 301 -18.49 -10.79 -4.68
C VAL A 301 -18.21 -9.32 -4.95
N SER A 302 -18.62 -8.80 -6.10
CA SER A 302 -18.55 -7.37 -6.38
C SER A 302 -19.72 -6.95 -7.26
N PHE A 303 -20.06 -5.67 -7.22
CA PHE A 303 -21.08 -5.11 -8.10
C PHE A 303 -20.44 -4.74 -9.44
N HIS A 304 -20.90 -5.35 -10.53
CA HIS A 304 -20.36 -5.13 -11.86
C HIS A 304 -21.45 -5.26 -12.92
N LYS A 305 -21.53 -4.27 -13.83
CA LYS A 305 -22.54 -4.20 -14.90
C LYS A 305 -23.98 -4.37 -14.37
N GLY A 306 -24.32 -3.60 -13.34
CA GLY A 306 -25.69 -3.53 -12.81
C GLY A 306 -26.15 -4.71 -11.94
N ALA A 307 -25.26 -5.62 -11.55
CA ALA A 307 -25.60 -6.75 -10.69
C ALA A 307 -24.45 -7.11 -9.74
N MET A 308 -24.78 -7.72 -8.61
CA MET A 308 -23.81 -8.44 -7.79
C MET A 308 -23.33 -9.69 -8.54
N ARG A 309 -22.02 -9.89 -8.62
CA ARG A 309 -21.41 -10.99 -9.36
C ARG A 309 -20.25 -11.62 -8.60
N ILE A 310 -20.02 -12.91 -8.85
CA ILE A 310 -18.78 -13.59 -8.43
C ILE A 310 -17.61 -12.94 -9.18
N MET A 311 -16.80 -12.18 -8.45
CA MET A 311 -15.67 -11.44 -9.00
C MET A 311 -14.38 -12.25 -8.96
N SER A 312 -14.18 -13.02 -7.89
CA SER A 312 -13.13 -14.03 -7.81
C SER A 312 -13.67 -15.35 -7.31
N ILE A 313 -13.07 -16.47 -7.75
CA ILE A 313 -13.39 -17.82 -7.27
C ILE A 313 -12.16 -18.74 -7.39
N VAL A 314 -11.94 -19.54 -6.35
CA VAL A 314 -10.89 -20.57 -6.31
C VAL A 314 -11.39 -21.84 -7.00
N LYS A 315 -10.66 -22.30 -8.01
CA LYS A 315 -10.94 -23.54 -8.74
C LYS A 315 -10.82 -24.74 -7.78
N GLY A 316 -11.79 -25.65 -7.83
CA GLY A 316 -11.82 -26.86 -6.99
C GLY A 316 -12.33 -26.65 -5.56
N SER A 317 -12.62 -25.41 -5.15
CA SER A 317 -13.31 -25.12 -3.89
C SER A 317 -14.72 -25.72 -3.84
N ALA A 318 -15.32 -25.83 -2.64
CA ALA A 318 -16.68 -26.36 -2.48
C ALA A 318 -17.70 -25.62 -3.36
N ILE A 319 -17.64 -24.29 -3.38
CA ILE A 319 -18.51 -23.45 -4.23
C ILE A 319 -18.26 -23.69 -5.74
N TRP A 320 -17.00 -23.86 -6.16
CA TRP A 320 -16.69 -24.20 -7.55
C TRP A 320 -17.28 -25.55 -7.96
N ASN A 321 -17.22 -26.54 -7.06
CA ASN A 321 -17.75 -27.88 -7.32
C ASN A 321 -19.29 -27.92 -7.40
N LEU A 322 -19.98 -26.90 -6.86
CA LEU A 322 -21.42 -26.68 -7.08
C LEU A 322 -21.75 -26.10 -8.47
N GLY A 323 -20.74 -25.90 -9.33
CA GLY A 323 -20.93 -25.36 -10.68
C GLY A 323 -20.82 -23.84 -10.78
N VAL A 324 -20.61 -23.13 -9.67
CA VAL A 324 -20.45 -21.67 -9.66
C VAL A 324 -19.16 -21.25 -10.36
N ARG A 325 -19.22 -20.18 -11.15
CA ARG A 325 -18.10 -19.63 -11.93
C ARG A 325 -17.99 -18.11 -11.74
N GLN A 326 -16.82 -17.59 -12.12
CA GLN A 326 -16.61 -16.14 -12.20
C GLN A 326 -17.62 -15.51 -13.16
N GLY A 327 -18.26 -14.42 -12.74
CA GLY A 327 -19.27 -13.69 -13.51
C GLY A 327 -20.72 -14.05 -13.18
N ASP A 328 -20.95 -15.17 -12.49
CA ASP A 328 -22.28 -15.61 -12.08
C ASP A 328 -22.96 -14.54 -11.21
N GLU A 329 -24.26 -14.36 -11.44
CA GLU A 329 -25.05 -13.34 -10.75
C GLU A 329 -25.55 -13.82 -9.39
N ILE A 330 -25.37 -12.94 -8.41
CA ILE A 330 -25.81 -13.11 -7.03
C ILE A 330 -27.13 -12.36 -6.85
N LEU A 331 -28.13 -13.07 -6.34
CA LEU A 331 -29.42 -12.51 -5.97
C LEU A 331 -29.36 -11.89 -4.58
N ARG A 332 -28.75 -12.57 -3.60
CA ARG A 332 -28.61 -12.10 -2.22
C ARG A 332 -27.23 -12.41 -1.64
N TYR A 333 -26.74 -11.50 -0.80
CA TYR A 333 -25.56 -11.65 0.04
C TYR A 333 -25.99 -11.43 1.50
N ASN A 334 -25.89 -12.46 2.35
CA ASN A 334 -26.47 -12.48 3.70
C ASN A 334 -27.93 -12.01 3.73
N GLU A 335 -28.76 -12.57 2.85
CA GLU A 335 -30.19 -12.22 2.72
C GLU A 335 -30.47 -10.79 2.23
N GLN A 336 -29.43 -9.97 2.05
CA GLN A 336 -29.53 -8.59 1.57
C GLN A 336 -29.29 -8.53 0.06
N GLN A 337 -29.89 -7.51 -0.57
CA GLN A 337 -29.57 -7.12 -1.94
C GLN A 337 -28.83 -5.79 -1.93
N PHE A 338 -27.79 -5.69 -2.74
CA PHE A 338 -27.04 -4.46 -2.92
C PHE A 338 -27.22 -3.97 -4.35
N THR A 339 -27.37 -2.66 -4.51
CA THR A 339 -27.66 -2.00 -5.80
C THR A 339 -26.47 -1.23 -6.36
N ASP A 340 -25.36 -1.17 -5.62
CA ASP A 340 -24.15 -0.45 -6.00
C ASP A 340 -22.91 -1.13 -5.40
N PHE A 341 -21.75 -0.74 -5.93
CA PHE A 341 -20.45 -1.28 -5.50
C PHE A 341 -20.11 -0.88 -4.06
N CYS A 342 -20.42 0.34 -3.65
CA CYS A 342 -19.93 0.90 -2.40
C CYS A 342 -20.57 0.27 -1.18
N THR A 343 -21.89 0.18 -1.18
CA THR A 343 -22.63 -0.43 -0.07
C THR A 343 -22.22 -1.89 0.10
N LEU A 344 -22.08 -2.63 -1.01
CA LEU A 344 -21.64 -4.02 -1.00
C LEU A 344 -20.18 -4.17 -0.51
N ASP A 345 -19.24 -3.37 -1.02
CA ASP A 345 -17.84 -3.48 -0.62
C ASP A 345 -17.62 -3.09 0.85
N GLN A 346 -18.29 -2.04 1.33
CA GLN A 346 -18.26 -1.64 2.75
C GLN A 346 -18.78 -2.76 3.66
N TYR A 347 -19.92 -3.37 3.30
CA TYR A 347 -20.49 -4.49 4.04
C TYR A 347 -19.53 -5.70 4.07
N GLN A 348 -19.01 -6.11 2.92
CA GLN A 348 -18.08 -7.24 2.81
C GLN A 348 -16.78 -7.01 3.59
N ARG A 349 -16.27 -5.77 3.66
CA ARG A 349 -15.08 -5.44 4.44
C ARG A 349 -15.30 -5.60 5.94
N GLN A 350 -16.46 -5.18 6.45
CA GLN A 350 -16.80 -5.37 7.85
C GLN A 350 -16.87 -6.86 8.19
N LEU A 351 -17.50 -7.65 7.31
CA LEU A 351 -17.59 -9.10 7.46
C LEU A 351 -16.20 -9.77 7.39
N THR A 352 -15.38 -9.42 6.41
CA THR A 352 -14.02 -10.00 6.24
C THR A 352 -13.15 -9.73 7.46
N LYS A 353 -13.27 -8.55 8.11
CA LYS A 353 -12.56 -8.23 9.35
C LYS A 353 -13.02 -9.09 10.53
N SER A 354 -14.30 -9.45 10.60
CA SER A 354 -14.82 -10.35 11.64
C SER A 354 -14.41 -11.81 11.42
N GLY A 355 -14.15 -12.21 10.19
CA GLY A 355 -13.85 -13.60 9.83
C GLY A 355 -15.08 -14.52 9.84
N GLU A 356 -16.28 -13.96 10.05
CA GLU A 356 -17.54 -14.71 10.12
C GLU A 356 -17.91 -15.34 8.78
N PRO A 357 -18.57 -16.52 8.77
CA PRO A 357 -19.13 -17.06 7.55
C PRO A 357 -20.21 -16.14 6.94
N PHE A 358 -20.41 -16.24 5.63
CA PHE A 358 -21.49 -15.52 4.94
C PHE A 358 -22.20 -16.43 3.95
N THR A 359 -23.47 -16.13 3.67
CA THR A 359 -24.28 -16.86 2.71
C THR A 359 -24.46 -16.05 1.44
N ILE A 360 -24.36 -16.70 0.30
CA ILE A 360 -24.78 -16.15 -0.99
C ILE A 360 -25.89 -17.00 -1.60
N GLU A 361 -26.81 -16.33 -2.28
CA GLU A 361 -27.87 -16.94 -3.08
C GLU A 361 -27.68 -16.46 -4.52
N LEU A 362 -27.43 -17.39 -5.44
CA LEU A 362 -27.26 -17.09 -6.86
C LEU A 362 -28.62 -17.01 -7.56
N LYS A 363 -28.69 -16.29 -8.68
CA LYS A 363 -29.89 -16.29 -9.54
C LYS A 363 -30.25 -17.67 -10.10
N SER A 364 -29.28 -18.59 -10.15
CA SER A 364 -29.51 -20.00 -10.53
C SER A 364 -30.24 -20.81 -9.45
N GLY A 365 -30.46 -20.24 -8.26
CA GLY A 365 -31.06 -20.92 -7.10
C GLY A 365 -30.05 -21.60 -6.18
N VAL A 366 -28.76 -21.63 -6.52
CA VAL A 366 -27.71 -22.15 -5.64
C VAL A 366 -27.56 -21.24 -4.42
N LYS A 367 -27.73 -21.80 -3.22
CA LYS A 367 -27.47 -21.13 -1.94
C LYS A 367 -26.32 -21.84 -1.22
N VAL A 368 -25.31 -21.09 -0.81
CA VAL A 368 -24.10 -21.64 -0.17
C VAL A 368 -23.59 -20.72 0.94
N THR A 369 -23.20 -21.32 2.05
CA THR A 369 -22.50 -20.64 3.15
C THR A 369 -20.99 -20.83 2.98
N LEU A 370 -20.26 -19.72 3.09
CA LEU A 370 -18.85 -19.60 2.80
C LEU A 370 -18.12 -19.19 4.07
N SER A 371 -17.09 -19.95 4.40
CA SER A 371 -16.19 -19.66 5.52
C SER A 371 -14.78 -19.45 4.99
N LYS A 372 -13.93 -18.77 5.77
CA LYS A 372 -12.49 -18.76 5.51
C LYS A 372 -11.96 -20.19 5.49
N SER A 373 -11.10 -20.48 4.53
CA SER A 373 -10.40 -21.76 4.45
C SER A 373 -8.99 -21.52 3.98
N GLU A 374 -8.00 -22.17 4.58
CA GLU A 374 -6.67 -22.23 3.98
C GLU A 374 -6.80 -22.89 2.60
N SER A 375 -6.68 -22.08 1.56
CA SER A 375 -6.83 -22.53 0.17
C SER A 375 -5.56 -23.21 -0.36
N LEU A 376 -4.46 -23.14 0.39
CA LEU A 376 -3.16 -23.71 0.06
C LEU A 376 -2.85 -24.91 0.97
N LYS A 377 -3.75 -25.90 1.05
CA LYS A 377 -3.46 -27.16 1.76
C LYS A 377 -2.71 -28.13 0.84
N ASN A 378 -1.68 -28.77 1.40
CA ASN A 378 -0.82 -29.75 0.74
C ASN A 378 -1.65 -30.80 0.01
N LYS A 379 -1.33 -31.06 -1.28
CA LYS A 379 -1.52 -32.40 -1.83
C LYS A 379 -0.58 -33.31 -1.03
N GLN A 380 -1.13 -34.11 -0.11
CA GLN A 380 -0.40 -35.27 0.38
C GLN A 380 -0.29 -36.31 -0.73
#